data_AF-S7VMG0-F1
#
_entry.id   AF-S7VMG0-F1
#
_cell.length_a   1.000
_cell.length_b   1.000
_cell.length_c   1.000
_cell.angle_alpha   90.00
_cell.angle_beta   90.00
_cell.angle_gamma   90.00
#
_symmetry.space_group_name_H-M   'P 1'
#
loop_
_entity.id
_entity.type
_entity.pdbx_description
1 polymer ?
#
loop_
_entity_poly.entity_id
_entity_poly.type
_entity_poly.pdbx_seq_one_letter_code
_entity_poly.pdbx_strand_id
1 'polypeptide(L)'
;MQEKSMVKLGVGVFANKELSKEAMDLGVATVQRYVQLADQYGVDDIIVSATSATREAKNGREFLDRLIHEAGVSPQLISGKEEAKLIFLAVREAIAIKNEKLLVIDIGGGSTEAVIGDQNQIFYGNSMKLGVLRLWDFIGNQTKINGKTQKELKAHIKQAASAVVEKINQTGFDRVIGTSGTIRALAEACLIKADNLAPEIVNAETVKLKDLIKLRDRLLDASPEERSEIPGINSNRADAIHLGALLLVEILTQINASVITISDASLRDGMIINYLEKHGILIEEVSQGKSLKEKSCIRLAIKYDTDLMEKRHVMKIALQLFDQLKHLHEADDYERDLISHAALIYDIGLFVAFQDYHKHSRYLIKNSQLRGFTNDEVFYWDTWQGTTGKKALGKAKKNTGNWRNPRRKRLSFWQEFLGLQ
;
A
#
# COMPACT_ATOMS: atom_id res chain seq x y z
N MET A 1 -14.55 8.17 3.57
CA MET A 1 -14.99 6.79 3.88
C MET A 1 -14.51 5.86 2.76
N GLN A 2 -14.22 4.60 3.06
CA GLN A 2 -13.81 3.59 2.09
C GLN A 2 -14.74 2.39 2.16
N GLU A 3 -15.31 2.00 1.01
CA GLU A 3 -16.22 0.87 0.89
C GLU A 3 -15.71 -0.13 -0.16
N LYS A 4 -16.05 -1.41 0.00
CA LYS A 4 -15.71 -2.47 -0.97
C LYS A 4 -16.75 -3.58 -0.99
N SER A 5 -17.20 -3.95 -2.18
CA SER A 5 -18.08 -5.11 -2.41
C SER A 5 -17.44 -6.12 -3.35
N MET A 6 -17.51 -7.40 -2.99
CA MET A 6 -16.98 -8.51 -3.78
C MET A 6 -18.01 -8.99 -4.81
N VAL A 7 -18.22 -8.22 -5.87
CA VAL A 7 -19.16 -8.56 -6.97
C VAL A 7 -18.67 -9.77 -7.79
N LYS A 8 -17.36 -10.03 -7.79
CA LYS A 8 -16.72 -11.10 -8.59
C LYS A 8 -17.11 -11.02 -10.09
N LEU A 9 -17.27 -9.80 -10.63
CA LEU A 9 -17.70 -9.52 -12.01
C LEU A 9 -16.94 -10.30 -13.10
N GLY A 10 -15.66 -10.61 -12.85
CA GLY A 10 -14.79 -11.33 -13.80
C GLY A 10 -14.90 -12.85 -13.79
N VAL A 11 -15.68 -13.47 -12.90
CA VAL A 11 -15.80 -14.95 -12.84
C VAL A 11 -16.47 -15.47 -14.11
N GLY A 12 -15.85 -16.47 -14.75
CA GLY A 12 -16.32 -17.06 -16.01
C GLY A 12 -16.07 -16.20 -17.25
N VAL A 13 -15.74 -14.91 -17.10
CA VAL A 13 -15.52 -13.98 -18.20
C VAL A 13 -14.27 -14.35 -18.98
N PHE A 14 -13.22 -14.83 -18.32
CA PHE A 14 -11.95 -15.10 -19.00
C PHE A 14 -11.96 -16.41 -19.77
N ALA A 15 -12.89 -17.32 -19.43
CA ALA A 15 -13.21 -18.51 -20.21
C ALA A 15 -14.23 -18.23 -21.33
N ASN A 16 -15.34 -17.57 -21.02
CA ASN A 16 -16.52 -17.48 -21.89
C ASN A 16 -16.61 -16.15 -22.68
N LYS A 17 -15.79 -15.16 -22.31
CA LYS A 17 -15.81 -13.78 -22.85
C LYS A 17 -17.12 -13.03 -22.64
N GLU A 18 -17.93 -13.40 -21.65
CA GLU A 18 -19.22 -12.78 -21.37
C GLU A 18 -19.41 -12.61 -19.85
N LEU A 19 -19.95 -11.46 -19.44
CA LEU A 19 -20.40 -11.21 -18.07
C LEU A 19 -21.70 -11.98 -17.84
N SER A 20 -21.82 -12.68 -16.71
CA SER A 20 -23.10 -13.29 -16.34
C SER A 20 -24.13 -12.21 -15.98
N LYS A 21 -25.41 -12.52 -16.21
CA LYS A 21 -26.50 -11.59 -15.90
C LYS A 21 -26.52 -11.25 -14.41
N GLU A 22 -26.33 -12.24 -13.55
CA GLU A 22 -26.30 -12.10 -12.10
C GLU A 22 -25.17 -11.17 -11.65
N ALA A 23 -23.98 -11.31 -12.26
CA ALA A 23 -22.84 -10.47 -11.97
C ALA A 23 -23.05 -9.01 -12.43
N MET A 24 -23.69 -8.81 -13.58
CA MET A 24 -24.09 -7.47 -14.05
C MET A 24 -25.13 -6.84 -13.12
N ASP A 25 -26.19 -7.58 -12.77
CA ASP A 25 -27.25 -7.10 -11.87
C ASP A 25 -26.70 -6.69 -10.50
N LEU A 26 -25.85 -7.54 -9.90
CA LEU A 26 -25.17 -7.24 -8.65
C LEU A 26 -24.21 -6.04 -8.78
N GLY A 27 -23.50 -5.94 -9.92
CA GLY A 27 -22.61 -4.83 -10.21
C GLY A 27 -23.34 -3.50 -10.29
N VAL A 28 -24.44 -3.43 -11.03
CA VAL A 28 -25.28 -2.24 -11.16
C VAL A 28 -25.86 -1.84 -9.79
N ALA A 29 -26.45 -2.77 -9.06
CA ALA A 29 -27.01 -2.51 -7.72
C ALA A 29 -25.94 -2.01 -6.74
N THR A 30 -24.71 -2.53 -6.83
CA THR A 30 -23.58 -2.07 -6.01
C THR A 30 -23.22 -0.62 -6.33
N VAL A 31 -23.14 -0.27 -7.61
CA VAL A 31 -22.80 1.10 -8.03
C VAL A 31 -23.90 2.08 -7.65
N GLN A 32 -25.18 1.73 -7.83
CA GLN A 32 -26.31 2.56 -7.37
C GLN A 32 -26.22 2.90 -5.87
N ARG A 33 -25.91 1.89 -5.04
CA ARG A 33 -25.70 2.11 -3.60
C ARG A 33 -24.53 3.06 -3.32
N TYR A 34 -23.44 2.96 -4.09
CA TYR A 34 -22.30 3.88 -3.94
C TYR A 34 -22.61 5.30 -4.38
N VAL A 35 -23.43 5.49 -5.42
CA VAL A 35 -23.92 6.81 -5.84
C VAL A 35 -24.79 7.42 -4.75
N GLN A 36 -25.78 6.70 -4.24
CA GLN A 36 -26.62 7.16 -3.12
C GLN A 36 -25.80 7.55 -1.90
N LEU A 37 -24.74 6.79 -1.63
CA LEU A 37 -23.84 7.08 -0.52
C LEU A 37 -23.02 8.34 -0.80
N ALA A 38 -22.51 8.53 -2.01
CA ALA A 38 -21.81 9.75 -2.42
C ALA A 38 -22.73 10.99 -2.27
N ASP A 39 -24.00 10.88 -2.67
CA ASP A 39 -25.00 11.94 -2.52
C ASP A 39 -25.21 12.30 -1.03
N GLN A 40 -25.32 11.30 -0.15
CA GLN A 40 -25.47 11.52 1.30
C GLN A 40 -24.28 12.23 1.94
N TYR A 41 -23.07 12.06 1.39
CA TYR A 41 -21.87 12.76 1.83
C TYR A 41 -21.69 14.13 1.15
N GLY A 42 -22.59 14.53 0.25
CA GLY A 42 -22.50 15.80 -0.48
C GLY A 42 -21.31 15.86 -1.43
N VAL A 43 -20.98 14.75 -2.10
CA VAL A 43 -19.87 14.68 -3.05
C VAL A 43 -20.24 15.39 -4.34
N ASP A 44 -19.43 16.37 -4.77
CA ASP A 44 -19.65 17.11 -6.01
C ASP A 44 -19.30 16.29 -7.26
N ASP A 45 -18.22 15.49 -7.20
CA ASP A 45 -17.65 14.78 -8.35
C ASP A 45 -17.54 13.27 -8.11
N ILE A 46 -18.09 12.46 -9.01
CA ILE A 46 -17.99 11.00 -8.99
C ILE A 46 -17.18 10.50 -10.19
N ILE A 47 -16.03 9.90 -9.92
CA ILE A 47 -15.16 9.30 -10.94
C ILE A 47 -15.39 7.80 -10.96
N VAL A 48 -15.76 7.24 -12.11
CA VAL A 48 -15.99 5.81 -12.28
C VAL A 48 -15.11 5.25 -13.39
N SER A 49 -14.54 4.07 -13.19
CA SER A 49 -13.77 3.36 -14.21
C SER A 49 -14.04 1.87 -14.20
N ALA A 50 -13.91 1.25 -15.38
CA ALA A 50 -14.05 -0.18 -15.58
C ALA A 50 -12.76 -0.76 -16.19
N THR A 51 -12.38 -1.97 -15.76
CA THR A 51 -11.08 -2.57 -16.07
C THR A 51 -11.23 -3.91 -16.81
N SER A 52 -10.36 -4.89 -16.52
CA SER A 52 -10.14 -6.09 -17.34
C SER A 52 -11.40 -6.89 -17.68
N ALA A 53 -12.29 -7.12 -16.72
CA ALA A 53 -13.48 -7.96 -16.94
C ALA A 53 -14.43 -7.31 -17.96
N THR A 54 -14.79 -6.05 -17.75
CA THR A 54 -15.66 -5.30 -18.66
C THR A 54 -15.00 -5.06 -20.02
N ARG A 55 -13.69 -4.79 -20.04
CA ARG A 55 -12.93 -4.54 -21.28
C ARG A 55 -12.86 -5.76 -22.19
N GLU A 56 -12.86 -6.96 -21.63
CA GLU A 56 -12.68 -8.20 -22.38
C GLU A 56 -14.00 -8.93 -22.69
N ALA A 57 -15.09 -8.59 -21.98
CA ALA A 57 -16.39 -9.17 -22.21
C ALA A 57 -17.06 -8.61 -23.48
N LYS A 58 -17.66 -9.48 -24.30
CA LYS A 58 -18.43 -9.10 -25.49
C LYS A 58 -19.63 -8.22 -25.13
N ASN A 59 -20.31 -8.53 -24.03
CA ASN A 59 -21.40 -7.74 -23.44
C ASN A 59 -20.90 -6.71 -22.40
N GLY A 60 -19.61 -6.37 -22.42
CA GLY A 60 -19.08 -5.32 -21.53
C GLY A 60 -19.70 -3.96 -21.79
N ARG A 61 -20.06 -3.66 -23.05
CA ARG A 61 -20.73 -2.40 -23.41
C ARG A 61 -22.15 -2.31 -22.83
N GLU A 62 -22.90 -3.41 -22.89
CA GLU A 62 -24.22 -3.51 -22.26
C GLU A 62 -24.15 -3.16 -20.77
N PHE A 63 -23.18 -3.73 -20.04
CA PHE A 63 -22.97 -3.40 -18.63
C PHE A 63 -22.66 -1.91 -18.40
N LEU A 64 -21.82 -1.30 -19.24
CA LEU A 64 -21.52 0.14 -19.15
C LEU A 64 -22.75 1.01 -19.41
N ASP A 65 -23.55 0.66 -20.42
CA ASP A 65 -24.78 1.39 -20.75
C ASP A 65 -25.80 1.28 -19.61
N ARG A 66 -25.90 0.11 -18.96
CA ARG A 66 -26.72 -0.06 -17.74
C ARG A 66 -26.25 0.84 -16.59
N LEU A 67 -24.94 0.98 -16.36
CA LEU A 67 -24.44 1.90 -15.34
C LEU A 67 -24.79 3.37 -15.62
N ILE A 68 -24.82 3.77 -16.89
CA ILE A 68 -25.26 5.11 -17.31
C ILE A 68 -26.75 5.30 -17.03
N HIS A 69 -27.59 4.37 -17.49
CA HIS A 69 -29.04 4.53 -17.42
C HIS A 69 -29.63 4.26 -16.02
N GLU A 70 -29.10 3.27 -15.30
CA GLU A 70 -29.67 2.82 -14.02
C GLU A 70 -28.98 3.48 -12.81
N ALA A 71 -27.70 3.83 -12.91
CA ALA A 71 -26.94 4.41 -11.80
C ALA A 71 -26.53 5.87 -12.02
N GLY A 72 -26.79 6.44 -13.19
CA GLY A 72 -26.51 7.86 -13.48
C GLY A 72 -25.02 8.20 -13.54
N VAL A 73 -24.14 7.21 -13.72
CA VAL A 73 -22.68 7.41 -13.79
C VAL A 73 -22.15 7.03 -15.17
N SER A 74 -21.06 7.69 -15.60
CA SER A 74 -20.41 7.40 -16.88
C SER A 74 -19.03 6.77 -16.65
N PRO A 75 -18.91 5.43 -16.61
CA PRO A 75 -17.62 4.79 -16.36
C PRO A 75 -16.67 4.96 -17.55
N GLN A 76 -15.43 5.30 -17.26
CA GLN A 76 -14.36 5.26 -18.24
C GLN A 76 -13.79 3.83 -18.34
N LEU A 77 -13.84 3.25 -19.54
CA LEU A 77 -13.17 1.98 -19.79
C LEU A 77 -11.67 2.22 -19.96
N ILE A 78 -10.87 1.84 -18.97
CA ILE A 78 -9.44 2.12 -18.99
C ILE A 78 -8.65 0.96 -19.62
N SER A 79 -7.62 1.32 -20.39
CA SER A 79 -6.67 0.33 -20.92
C SER A 79 -5.76 -0.19 -19.81
N GLY A 80 -5.21 -1.40 -19.97
CA GLY A 80 -4.26 -1.93 -18.99
C GLY A 80 -3.00 -1.07 -18.82
N LYS A 81 -2.57 -0.35 -19.88
CA LYS A 81 -1.47 0.61 -19.77
C LYS A 81 -1.83 1.83 -18.92
N GLU A 82 -3.06 2.30 -19.04
CA GLU A 82 -3.55 3.43 -18.26
C GLU A 82 -3.77 3.05 -16.80
N GLU A 83 -4.34 1.87 -16.55
CA GLU A 83 -4.46 1.26 -15.23
C GLU A 83 -3.11 1.18 -14.53
N ALA A 84 -2.09 0.66 -15.23
CA ALA A 84 -0.73 0.58 -14.73
C ALA A 84 -0.15 1.96 -14.36
N LYS A 85 -0.30 2.97 -15.23
CA LYS A 85 0.16 4.34 -14.96
C LYS A 85 -0.51 4.95 -13.74
N LEU A 86 -1.82 4.81 -13.61
CA LEU A 86 -2.58 5.33 -12.46
C LEU A 86 -2.15 4.65 -11.17
N ILE A 87 -1.91 3.34 -11.18
CA ILE A 87 -1.37 2.61 -10.03
C ILE A 87 0.01 3.14 -9.64
N PHE A 88 0.90 3.38 -10.62
CA PHE A 88 2.22 3.95 -10.35
C PHE A 88 2.13 5.35 -9.73
N LEU A 89 1.24 6.20 -10.25
CA LEU A 89 0.96 7.53 -9.69
C LEU A 89 0.53 7.43 -8.22
N ALA A 90 -0.34 6.47 -7.90
CA ALA A 90 -0.77 6.21 -6.54
C ALA A 90 0.40 5.80 -5.63
N VAL A 91 1.24 4.86 -6.10
CA VAL A 91 2.40 4.36 -5.34
C VAL A 91 3.43 5.47 -5.10
N ARG A 92 3.66 6.36 -6.07
CA ARG A 92 4.57 7.51 -5.93
C ARG A 92 4.15 8.46 -4.81
N GLU A 93 2.85 8.59 -4.55
CA GLU A 93 2.30 9.39 -3.45
C GLU A 93 2.14 8.61 -2.14
N ALA A 94 2.51 7.32 -2.11
CA ALA A 94 2.37 6.47 -0.93
C ALA A 94 3.69 5.97 -0.35
N ILE A 95 4.66 5.71 -1.23
CA ILE A 95 5.98 5.19 -0.91
C ILE A 95 7.03 6.23 -1.29
N ALA A 96 7.94 6.56 -0.36
CA ALA A 96 9.03 7.47 -0.64
C ALA A 96 9.95 6.86 -1.72
N ILE A 97 10.09 7.57 -2.83
CA ILE A 97 11.03 7.24 -3.92
C ILE A 97 12.25 8.15 -3.73
N LYS A 98 13.44 7.56 -3.67
CA LYS A 98 14.70 8.31 -3.68
C LYS A 98 15.26 8.34 -5.12
N ASN A 99 16.57 8.29 -5.27
CA ASN A 99 17.23 8.15 -6.57
C ASN A 99 17.25 6.68 -7.01
N GLU A 100 16.07 6.07 -7.15
CA GLU A 100 15.90 4.65 -7.45
C GLU A 100 14.75 4.42 -8.45
N LYS A 101 14.89 3.38 -9.27
CA LYS A 101 13.84 2.86 -10.15
C LYS A 101 12.98 1.86 -9.40
N LEU A 102 11.67 2.11 -9.35
CA LEU A 102 10.70 1.20 -8.78
C LEU A 102 10.06 0.34 -9.86
N LEU A 103 9.98 -0.97 -9.63
CA LEU A 103 9.06 -1.85 -10.32
C LEU A 103 7.80 -2.02 -9.46
N VAL A 104 6.67 -1.49 -9.91
CA VAL A 104 5.37 -1.66 -9.27
C VAL A 104 4.65 -2.84 -9.93
N ILE A 105 4.18 -3.78 -9.10
CA ILE A 105 3.38 -4.95 -9.49
C ILE A 105 2.03 -4.86 -8.77
N ASP A 106 0.93 -4.88 -9.53
CA ASP A 106 -0.44 -5.01 -8.99
C ASP A 106 -1.06 -6.31 -9.52
N ILE A 107 -1.54 -7.18 -8.63
CA ILE A 107 -2.24 -8.40 -9.02
C ILE A 107 -3.74 -8.22 -8.81
N GLY A 108 -4.46 -7.97 -9.89
CA GLY A 108 -5.91 -7.87 -9.94
C GLY A 108 -6.62 -9.23 -10.10
N GLY A 109 -7.92 -9.15 -10.36
CA GLY A 109 -8.76 -10.32 -10.64
C GLY A 109 -8.51 -10.88 -12.04
N GLY A 110 -8.43 -10.03 -13.06
CA GLY A 110 -8.28 -10.46 -14.45
C GLY A 110 -6.93 -10.13 -15.11
N SER A 111 -6.20 -9.17 -14.57
CA SER A 111 -4.91 -8.72 -15.07
C SER A 111 -3.92 -8.45 -13.94
N THR A 112 -2.65 -8.34 -14.33
CA THR A 112 -1.53 -7.99 -13.46
C THR A 112 -0.74 -6.90 -14.15
N GLU A 113 -0.66 -5.74 -13.52
CA GLU A 113 0.04 -4.58 -14.04
C GLU A 113 1.50 -4.59 -13.57
N ALA A 114 2.41 -4.19 -14.46
CA ALA A 114 3.82 -4.01 -14.18
C ALA A 114 4.28 -2.65 -14.74
N VAL A 115 4.80 -1.79 -13.86
CA VAL A 115 5.29 -0.46 -14.23
C VAL A 115 6.66 -0.22 -13.64
N ILE A 116 7.58 0.27 -14.46
CA ILE A 116 8.89 0.75 -14.02
C ILE A 116 8.93 2.26 -14.16
N GLY A 117 9.25 2.95 -13.07
CA GLY A 117 9.39 4.40 -13.04
C GLY A 117 10.26 4.86 -11.87
N ASP A 118 10.64 6.13 -11.91
CA ASP A 118 11.28 6.83 -10.80
C ASP A 118 10.40 8.00 -10.33
N GLN A 119 10.97 8.92 -9.55
CA GLN A 119 10.25 10.09 -9.07
C GLN A 119 9.74 11.00 -10.21
N ASN A 120 10.42 10.99 -11.36
CA ASN A 120 10.21 11.96 -12.45
C ASN A 120 9.40 11.38 -13.60
N GLN A 121 9.62 10.10 -13.95
CA GLN A 121 9.08 9.53 -15.17
C GLN A 121 8.78 8.02 -15.07
N ILE A 122 7.92 7.56 -15.97
CA ILE A 122 7.66 6.14 -16.21
C ILE A 122 8.50 5.68 -17.41
N PHE A 123 9.33 4.66 -17.20
CA PHE A 123 10.17 4.06 -18.24
C PHE A 123 9.44 2.96 -19.01
N TYR A 124 8.59 2.21 -18.33
CA TYR A 124 7.87 1.08 -18.89
C TYR A 124 6.56 0.87 -18.15
N GLY A 125 5.48 0.52 -18.85
CA GLY A 125 4.19 0.21 -18.23
C GLY A 125 3.37 -0.70 -19.10
N ASN A 126 2.95 -1.84 -18.55
CA ASN A 126 2.15 -2.82 -19.29
C ASN A 126 1.25 -3.64 -18.37
N SER A 127 0.28 -4.32 -18.96
CA SER A 127 -0.67 -5.20 -18.27
C SER A 127 -0.60 -6.60 -18.87
N MET A 128 -0.43 -7.59 -18.00
CA MET A 128 -0.45 -9.00 -18.36
C MET A 128 -1.85 -9.55 -18.17
N LYS A 129 -2.30 -10.39 -19.08
CA LYS A 129 -3.55 -11.17 -18.94
C LYS A 129 -3.34 -12.32 -17.96
N LEU A 130 -3.02 -11.97 -16.72
CA LEU A 130 -2.79 -12.87 -15.60
C LEU A 130 -3.49 -12.26 -14.39
N GLY A 131 -4.38 -12.97 -13.73
CA GLY A 131 -5.07 -12.45 -12.54
C GLY A 131 -5.71 -13.59 -11.78
N VAL A 132 -6.07 -13.35 -10.52
CA VAL A 132 -6.54 -14.41 -9.62
C VAL A 132 -7.78 -15.12 -10.18
N LEU A 133 -8.77 -14.38 -10.67
CA LEU A 133 -10.00 -14.94 -11.27
C LEU A 133 -9.75 -15.54 -12.65
N ARG A 134 -8.80 -15.01 -13.42
CA ARG A 134 -8.41 -15.62 -14.70
C ARG A 134 -7.75 -16.99 -14.51
N LEU A 135 -6.87 -17.11 -13.51
CA LEU A 135 -6.26 -18.40 -13.16
C LEU A 135 -7.30 -19.35 -12.54
N TRP A 136 -8.28 -18.81 -11.83
CA TRP A 136 -9.42 -19.56 -11.30
C TRP A 136 -10.25 -20.20 -12.42
N ASP A 137 -10.60 -19.41 -13.43
CA ASP A 137 -11.28 -19.89 -14.64
C ASP A 137 -10.44 -20.95 -15.38
N PHE A 138 -9.12 -20.75 -15.46
CA PHE A 138 -8.19 -21.70 -16.12
C PHE A 138 -8.22 -23.09 -15.50
N ILE A 139 -8.33 -23.20 -14.17
CA ILE A 139 -8.41 -24.50 -13.47
C ILE A 139 -9.83 -25.03 -13.34
N GLY A 140 -10.82 -24.40 -13.97
CA GLY A 140 -12.22 -24.81 -13.86
C GLY A 140 -12.77 -24.68 -12.44
N ASN A 141 -12.36 -23.63 -11.71
CA ASN A 141 -12.85 -23.30 -10.37
C ASN A 141 -12.54 -24.34 -9.28
N GLN A 142 -11.51 -25.17 -9.50
CA GLN A 142 -11.08 -26.15 -8.52
C GLN A 142 -10.41 -25.48 -7.31
N THR A 143 -10.86 -25.82 -6.10
CA THR A 143 -10.34 -25.22 -4.86
C THR A 143 -9.02 -25.85 -4.40
N LYS A 144 -8.76 -27.11 -4.77
CA LYS A 144 -7.48 -27.81 -4.58
C LYS A 144 -6.93 -28.23 -5.93
N ILE A 145 -5.63 -27.98 -6.16
CA ILE A 145 -4.95 -28.28 -7.41
C ILE A 145 -3.84 -29.30 -7.19
N ASN A 146 -3.84 -30.36 -8.00
CA ASN A 146 -2.81 -31.40 -7.94
C ASN A 146 -1.48 -30.92 -8.53
N GLY A 147 -0.41 -31.70 -8.33
CA GLY A 147 0.93 -31.34 -8.81
C GLY A 147 1.05 -31.18 -10.33
N LYS A 148 0.19 -31.82 -11.13
CA LYS A 148 0.16 -31.65 -12.59
C LYS A 148 -0.41 -30.28 -12.96
N THR A 149 -1.58 -29.94 -12.42
CA THR A 149 -2.22 -28.63 -12.62
C THR A 149 -1.34 -27.48 -12.14
N GLN A 150 -0.63 -27.66 -11.02
CA GLN A 150 0.34 -26.67 -10.54
C GLN A 150 1.48 -26.44 -11.55
N LYS A 151 2.01 -27.49 -12.18
CA LYS A 151 3.05 -27.36 -13.22
C LYS A 151 2.52 -26.65 -14.46
N GLU A 152 1.31 -27.00 -14.91
CA GLU A 152 0.64 -26.36 -16.04
C GLU A 152 0.41 -24.86 -15.79
N LEU A 153 -0.08 -24.49 -14.61
CA LEU A 153 -0.26 -23.10 -14.19
C LEU A 153 1.05 -22.32 -14.19
N LYS A 154 2.13 -22.88 -13.62
CA LYS A 154 3.45 -22.23 -13.64
C LYS A 154 3.95 -21.99 -15.06
N ALA A 155 3.80 -22.99 -15.95
CA ALA A 155 4.16 -22.85 -17.35
C ALA A 155 3.33 -21.76 -18.05
N HIS A 156 2.02 -21.73 -17.80
CA HIS A 156 1.13 -20.71 -18.33
C HIS A 156 1.50 -19.30 -17.86
N ILE A 157 1.77 -19.13 -16.55
CA ILE A 157 2.21 -17.85 -15.97
C ILE A 157 3.52 -17.40 -16.61
N LYS A 158 4.51 -18.30 -16.70
CA LYS A 158 5.80 -18.00 -17.33
C LYS A 158 5.64 -17.57 -18.79
N GLN A 159 4.81 -18.28 -19.56
CA GLN A 159 4.55 -17.94 -20.95
C GLN A 159 3.88 -16.56 -21.08
N ALA A 160 2.81 -16.32 -20.32
CA ALA A 160 2.04 -15.09 -20.39
C ALA A 160 2.81 -13.86 -19.86
N ALA A 161 3.73 -14.06 -18.92
CA ALA A 161 4.58 -13.00 -18.37
C ALA A 161 5.86 -12.75 -19.19
N SER A 162 6.27 -13.69 -20.07
CA SER A 162 7.58 -13.70 -20.74
C SER A 162 8.02 -12.36 -21.35
N ALA A 163 7.20 -11.78 -22.23
CA ALA A 163 7.51 -10.51 -22.90
C ALA A 163 7.62 -9.34 -21.92
N VAL A 164 6.81 -9.34 -20.86
CA VAL A 164 6.85 -8.30 -19.82
C VAL A 164 8.08 -8.46 -18.94
N VAL A 165 8.40 -9.68 -18.51
CA VAL A 165 9.61 -10.01 -17.74
C VAL A 165 10.87 -9.65 -18.52
N GLU A 166 10.90 -9.94 -19.82
CA GLU A 166 12.03 -9.57 -20.69
C GLU A 166 12.24 -8.05 -20.69
N LYS A 167 11.16 -7.27 -20.85
CA LYS A 167 11.22 -5.80 -20.81
C LYS A 167 11.60 -5.26 -19.43
N ILE A 168 11.15 -5.91 -18.36
CA ILE A 168 11.56 -5.58 -16.99
C ILE A 168 13.07 -5.76 -16.83
N ASN A 169 13.61 -6.91 -17.25
CA ASN A 169 15.04 -7.22 -17.15
C ASN A 169 15.90 -6.27 -18.03
N GLN A 170 15.41 -5.87 -19.20
CA GLN A 170 16.06 -4.89 -20.08
C GLN A 170 16.09 -3.48 -19.46
N THR A 171 15.00 -3.06 -18.82
CA THR A 171 14.86 -1.71 -18.25
C THR A 171 15.61 -1.56 -16.92
N GLY A 172 15.64 -2.63 -16.14
CA GLY A 172 16.19 -2.68 -14.79
C GLY A 172 15.31 -1.98 -13.74
N PHE A 173 15.45 -2.41 -12.49
CA PHE A 173 14.80 -1.80 -11.33
C PHE A 173 15.69 -2.00 -10.09
N ASP A 174 15.53 -1.12 -9.11
CA ASP A 174 16.27 -1.17 -7.84
C ASP A 174 15.42 -1.78 -6.72
N ARG A 175 14.10 -1.51 -6.73
CA ARG A 175 13.16 -1.98 -5.70
C ARG A 175 11.83 -2.41 -6.30
N VAL A 176 11.30 -3.53 -5.82
CA VAL A 176 9.95 -3.99 -6.19
C VAL A 176 8.94 -3.50 -5.16
N ILE A 177 7.88 -2.86 -5.65
CA ILE A 177 6.68 -2.52 -4.89
C ILE A 177 5.55 -3.44 -5.33
N GLY A 178 4.86 -4.03 -4.37
CA GLY A 178 3.66 -4.81 -4.58
C GLY A 178 2.43 -4.11 -4.03
N THR A 179 1.38 -4.04 -4.81
CA THR A 179 0.08 -3.54 -4.39
C THR A 179 -1.05 -4.48 -4.88
N SER A 180 -2.30 -4.09 -4.64
CA SER A 180 -3.52 -4.88 -4.69
C SER A 180 -3.83 -5.61 -3.38
N GLY A 181 -5.11 -5.93 -3.23
CA GLY A 181 -5.56 -6.65 -2.07
C GLY A 181 -5.09 -8.12 -2.00
N THR A 182 -4.61 -8.70 -3.12
CA THR A 182 -4.02 -10.05 -3.11
C THR A 182 -2.64 -10.01 -2.49
N ILE A 183 -1.77 -9.12 -2.98
CA ILE A 183 -0.42 -8.95 -2.44
C ILE A 183 -0.48 -8.52 -0.98
N ARG A 184 -1.38 -7.59 -0.64
CA ARG A 184 -1.61 -7.14 0.73
C ARG A 184 -1.94 -8.29 1.68
N ALA A 185 -2.91 -9.14 1.33
CA ALA A 185 -3.31 -10.27 2.18
C ALA A 185 -2.18 -11.29 2.39
N LEU A 186 -1.39 -11.57 1.34
CA LEU A 186 -0.22 -12.44 1.44
C LEU A 186 0.86 -11.83 2.34
N ALA A 187 1.08 -10.52 2.23
CA ALA A 187 2.03 -9.83 3.08
C ALA A 187 1.60 -9.81 4.55
N GLU A 188 0.33 -9.50 4.83
CA GLU A 188 -0.25 -9.57 6.18
C GLU A 188 -0.03 -10.97 6.79
N ALA A 189 -0.32 -12.03 6.03
CA ALA A 189 -0.10 -13.41 6.47
C ALA A 189 1.38 -13.78 6.69
N CYS A 190 2.31 -13.19 5.93
CA CYS A 190 3.75 -13.38 6.15
C CYS A 190 4.29 -12.59 7.35
N LEU A 191 3.73 -11.41 7.62
CA LEU A 191 4.22 -10.49 8.66
C LEU A 191 3.66 -10.81 10.05
N ILE A 192 2.49 -11.46 10.13
CA ILE A 192 1.96 -11.98 11.38
C ILE A 192 2.90 -13.08 11.89
N LYS A 193 3.51 -12.85 13.05
CA LYS A 193 4.30 -13.86 13.77
C LYS A 193 3.46 -14.45 14.88
N ALA A 194 3.74 -15.69 15.27
CA ALA A 194 2.99 -16.42 16.30
C ALA A 194 2.77 -15.63 17.62
N ASP A 195 3.67 -14.70 17.94
CA ASP A 195 3.62 -13.89 19.17
C ASP A 195 3.30 -12.39 18.94
N ASN A 196 3.08 -11.94 17.71
CA ASN A 196 2.83 -10.53 17.39
C ASN A 196 1.62 -10.35 16.47
N LEU A 197 0.78 -9.38 16.79
CA LEU A 197 -0.19 -8.82 15.85
C LEU A 197 0.56 -8.31 14.61
N ALA A 198 -0.04 -8.46 13.43
CA ALA A 198 0.47 -7.82 12.21
C ALA A 198 0.69 -6.33 12.47
N PRO A 199 1.63 -5.66 11.79
CA PRO A 199 1.64 -4.21 11.81
C PRO A 199 0.24 -3.69 11.40
N GLU A 200 -0.29 -2.72 12.15
CA GLU A 200 -1.63 -2.14 11.92
C GLU A 200 -1.76 -1.59 10.49
N ILE A 201 -0.63 -1.26 9.85
CA ILE A 201 -0.50 -0.77 8.48
C ILE A 201 0.62 -1.57 7.79
N VAL A 202 0.39 -2.15 6.62
CA VAL A 202 1.44 -2.87 5.87
C VAL A 202 2.17 -1.99 4.83
N ASN A 203 1.79 -0.73 4.67
CA ASN A 203 2.47 0.18 3.75
C ASN A 203 3.94 0.36 4.13
N ALA A 204 4.82 0.32 3.13
CA ALA A 204 6.28 0.36 3.24
C ALA A 204 6.93 -0.82 4.00
N GLU A 205 6.17 -1.83 4.41
CA GLU A 205 6.73 -3.08 4.95
C GLU A 205 7.36 -3.94 3.86
N THR A 206 8.33 -4.77 4.25
CA THR A 206 9.04 -5.64 3.30
C THR A 206 8.83 -7.11 3.61
N VAL A 207 8.60 -7.90 2.56
CA VAL A 207 8.42 -9.36 2.66
C VAL A 207 9.46 -10.05 1.78
N LYS A 208 10.14 -11.07 2.32
CA LYS A 208 11.14 -11.84 1.58
C LYS A 208 10.45 -12.89 0.71
N LEU A 209 10.97 -13.10 -0.50
CA LEU A 209 10.47 -14.12 -1.43
C LEU A 209 10.42 -15.51 -0.79
N LYS A 210 11.40 -15.86 0.05
CA LYS A 210 11.44 -17.15 0.76
C LYS A 210 10.22 -17.36 1.69
N ASP A 211 9.69 -16.30 2.28
CA ASP A 211 8.58 -16.37 3.22
C ASP A 211 7.26 -16.46 2.43
N LEU A 212 7.17 -15.77 1.28
CA LEU A 212 6.09 -15.95 0.30
C LEU A 212 6.06 -17.36 -0.30
N ILE A 213 7.22 -17.95 -0.59
CA ILE A 213 7.35 -19.34 -1.06
C ILE A 213 6.76 -20.31 -0.03
N LYS A 214 7.12 -20.17 1.24
CA LYS A 214 6.56 -21.00 2.33
C LYS A 214 5.05 -20.83 2.47
N LEU A 215 4.57 -19.58 2.43
CA LEU A 215 3.14 -19.30 2.51
C LEU A 215 2.40 -19.90 1.31
N ARG A 216 2.91 -19.73 0.09
CA ARG A 216 2.35 -20.32 -1.13
C ARG A 216 2.21 -21.83 -0.98
N ASP A 217 3.25 -22.54 -0.54
CA ASP A 217 3.21 -24.00 -0.42
C ASP A 217 2.14 -24.44 0.59
N ARG A 218 2.07 -23.78 1.75
CA ARG A 218 0.98 -23.98 2.73
C ARG A 218 -0.41 -23.74 2.13
N LEU A 219 -0.57 -22.69 1.33
CA LEU A 219 -1.85 -22.34 0.70
C LEU A 219 -2.27 -23.34 -0.39
N LEU A 220 -1.32 -23.89 -1.14
CA LEU A 220 -1.60 -24.88 -2.19
C LEU A 220 -2.11 -26.19 -1.61
N ASP A 221 -1.63 -26.59 -0.43
CA ASP A 221 -2.02 -27.83 0.23
C ASP A 221 -3.33 -27.71 1.04
N ALA A 222 -3.63 -26.50 1.51
CA ALA A 222 -4.81 -26.19 2.33
C ALA A 222 -6.13 -26.13 1.52
N SER A 223 -7.24 -26.51 2.15
CA SER A 223 -8.62 -26.28 1.67
C SER A 223 -9.01 -24.80 1.83
N PRO A 224 -10.11 -24.33 1.20
CA PRO A 224 -10.63 -22.98 1.44
C PRO A 224 -10.87 -22.68 2.93
N GLU A 225 -11.41 -23.63 3.68
CA GLU A 225 -11.67 -23.49 5.11
C GLU A 225 -10.34 -23.31 5.86
N GLU A 226 -9.38 -24.20 5.64
CA GLU A 226 -8.04 -24.14 6.25
C GLU A 226 -7.29 -22.85 5.88
N ARG A 227 -7.48 -22.34 4.65
CA ARG A 227 -6.91 -21.05 4.21
C ARG A 227 -7.51 -19.87 4.95
N SER A 228 -8.80 -19.91 5.27
CA SER A 228 -9.49 -18.83 5.98
C SER A 228 -9.07 -18.72 7.45
N GLU A 229 -8.51 -19.79 8.02
CA GLU A 229 -7.96 -19.80 9.37
C GLU A 229 -6.54 -19.22 9.45
N ILE A 230 -5.88 -18.99 8.30
CA ILE A 230 -4.56 -18.39 8.25
C ILE A 230 -4.69 -16.90 8.61
N PRO A 231 -4.04 -16.42 9.68
CA PRO A 231 -4.08 -15.01 10.03
C PRO A 231 -3.67 -14.12 8.86
N GLY A 232 -4.41 -13.03 8.62
CA GLY A 232 -4.21 -12.12 7.49
C GLY A 232 -4.96 -12.51 6.21
N ILE A 233 -5.55 -13.71 6.14
CA ILE A 233 -6.38 -14.14 5.00
C ILE A 233 -7.85 -14.08 5.39
N ASN A 234 -8.58 -13.17 4.76
CA ASN A 234 -10.03 -13.07 4.93
C ASN A 234 -10.75 -14.22 4.20
N SER A 235 -11.83 -14.75 4.79
CA SER A 235 -12.68 -15.81 4.21
C SER A 235 -13.12 -15.51 2.77
N ASN A 236 -13.44 -14.24 2.46
CA ASN A 236 -13.83 -13.80 1.11
C ASN A 236 -12.74 -13.96 0.03
N ARG A 237 -11.51 -14.28 0.42
CA ARG A 237 -10.37 -14.53 -0.47
C ARG A 237 -9.92 -16.00 -0.47
N ALA A 238 -10.37 -16.79 0.48
CA ALA A 238 -9.84 -18.12 0.77
C ALA A 238 -9.98 -19.08 -0.43
N ASP A 239 -11.02 -18.89 -1.24
CA ASP A 239 -11.23 -19.61 -2.50
C ASP A 239 -9.96 -19.61 -3.36
N ALA A 240 -9.47 -18.41 -3.72
CA ALA A 240 -8.52 -18.23 -4.82
C ALA A 240 -7.16 -17.63 -4.41
N ILE A 241 -6.94 -17.31 -3.13
CA ILE A 241 -5.71 -16.67 -2.65
C ILE A 241 -4.43 -17.46 -2.98
N HIS A 242 -4.53 -18.79 -3.00
CA HIS A 242 -3.41 -19.68 -3.36
C HIS A 242 -2.92 -19.48 -4.80
N LEU A 243 -3.81 -19.12 -5.74
CA LEU A 243 -3.45 -18.77 -7.12
C LEU A 243 -2.74 -17.43 -7.17
N GLY A 244 -3.18 -16.47 -6.35
CA GLY A 244 -2.48 -15.20 -6.17
C GLY A 244 -1.07 -15.37 -5.61
N ALA A 245 -0.89 -16.27 -4.64
CA ALA A 245 0.42 -16.62 -4.08
C ALA A 245 1.32 -17.27 -5.14
N LEU A 246 0.78 -18.22 -5.90
CA LEU A 246 1.50 -18.87 -6.99
C LEU A 246 1.96 -17.85 -8.05
N LEU A 247 1.05 -16.98 -8.50
CA LEU A 247 1.32 -15.94 -9.48
C LEU A 247 2.39 -14.96 -9.01
N LEU A 248 2.26 -14.41 -7.80
CA LEU A 248 3.22 -13.47 -7.24
C LEU A 248 4.62 -14.09 -7.15
N VAL A 249 4.71 -15.31 -6.58
CA VAL A 249 5.99 -15.98 -6.40
C VAL A 249 6.65 -16.29 -7.74
N GLU A 250 5.87 -16.73 -8.74
CA GLU A 250 6.40 -17.03 -10.08
C GLU A 250 6.90 -15.76 -10.78
N ILE A 251 6.19 -14.63 -10.67
CA ILE A 251 6.66 -13.34 -11.21
C ILE A 251 7.95 -12.90 -10.51
N LEU A 252 7.98 -12.87 -9.17
CA LEU A 252 9.16 -12.45 -8.41
C LEU A 252 10.38 -13.33 -8.70
N THR A 253 10.18 -14.64 -8.88
CA THR A 253 11.24 -15.58 -9.25
C THR A 253 11.79 -15.28 -10.65
N GLN A 254 10.91 -15.03 -11.63
CA GLN A 254 11.32 -14.73 -13.01
C GLN A 254 12.13 -13.44 -13.16
N ILE A 255 11.88 -12.44 -12.31
CA ILE A 255 12.62 -11.16 -12.29
C ILE A 255 13.78 -11.15 -11.28
N ASN A 256 14.09 -12.29 -10.65
CA ASN A 256 15.13 -12.43 -9.63
C ASN A 256 14.98 -11.48 -8.41
N ALA A 257 13.75 -11.13 -8.03
CA ALA A 257 13.48 -10.26 -6.89
C ALA A 257 13.42 -11.07 -5.58
N SER A 258 14.33 -10.80 -4.65
CA SER A 258 14.40 -11.49 -3.36
C SER A 258 13.50 -10.88 -2.27
N VAL A 259 13.05 -9.64 -2.46
CA VAL A 259 12.24 -8.87 -1.51
C VAL A 259 11.21 -8.04 -2.28
N ILE A 260 10.01 -7.91 -1.71
CA ILE A 260 8.96 -7.01 -2.18
C ILE A 260 8.57 -6.05 -1.05
N THR A 261 8.40 -4.77 -1.39
CA THR A 261 7.89 -3.74 -0.48
C THR A 261 6.40 -3.57 -0.74
N ILE A 262 5.58 -3.47 0.29
CA ILE A 262 4.12 -3.44 0.13
C ILE A 262 3.64 -2.00 0.11
N SER A 263 2.71 -1.70 -0.80
CA SER A 263 1.96 -0.46 -0.79
C SER A 263 0.47 -0.75 -0.60
N ASP A 264 -0.20 0.09 0.17
CA ASP A 264 -1.65 0.05 0.33
C ASP A 264 -2.38 0.98 -0.66
N ALA A 265 -1.65 1.74 -1.48
CA ALA A 265 -2.19 2.60 -2.52
C ALA A 265 -2.64 1.78 -3.72
N SER A 266 -3.75 2.17 -4.33
CA SER A 266 -4.44 1.39 -5.35
C SER A 266 -4.84 2.26 -6.54
N LEU A 267 -5.37 1.62 -7.59
CA LEU A 267 -5.88 2.30 -8.78
C LEU A 267 -6.77 3.50 -8.45
N ARG A 268 -7.69 3.38 -7.48
CA ARG A 268 -8.62 4.47 -7.14
C ARG A 268 -7.89 5.71 -6.61
N ASP A 269 -6.79 5.52 -5.88
CA ASP A 269 -6.02 6.61 -5.30
C ASP A 269 -5.30 7.35 -6.44
N GLY A 270 -4.76 6.59 -7.40
CA GLY A 270 -4.23 7.13 -8.66
C GLY A 270 -5.26 7.87 -9.51
N MET A 271 -6.50 7.35 -9.57
CA MET A 271 -7.60 8.03 -10.27
C MET A 271 -7.93 9.39 -9.64
N ILE A 272 -8.01 9.45 -8.31
CA ILE A 272 -8.25 10.69 -7.57
C ILE A 272 -7.11 11.67 -7.82
N ILE A 273 -5.85 11.24 -7.68
CA ILE A 273 -4.68 12.11 -7.92
C ILE A 273 -4.70 12.66 -9.35
N ASN A 274 -4.88 11.80 -10.35
CA ASN A 274 -4.95 12.19 -11.76
C ASN A 274 -6.13 13.15 -12.05
N TYR A 275 -7.27 12.98 -11.38
CA TYR A 275 -8.39 13.90 -11.50
C TYR A 275 -8.06 15.28 -10.94
N LEU A 276 -7.50 15.33 -9.73
CA LEU A 276 -7.09 16.59 -9.10
C LEU A 276 -6.04 17.33 -9.94
N GLU A 277 -5.03 16.62 -10.46
CA GLU A 277 -3.99 17.19 -11.33
C GLU A 277 -4.59 17.78 -12.62
N LYS A 278 -5.51 17.06 -13.28
CA LYS A 278 -6.16 17.53 -14.52
C LYS A 278 -7.05 18.75 -14.32
N HIS A 279 -7.62 18.91 -13.13
CA HIS A 279 -8.48 20.06 -12.81
C HIS A 279 -7.71 21.18 -12.09
N GLY A 280 -6.38 21.06 -11.95
CA GLY A 280 -5.55 22.08 -11.30
C GLY A 280 -5.84 22.26 -9.80
N ILE A 281 -6.44 21.25 -9.16
CA ILE A 281 -6.81 21.31 -7.74
C ILE A 281 -5.56 20.98 -6.92
N LEU A 282 -4.86 22.01 -6.46
CA LEU A 282 -3.67 21.89 -5.61
C LEU A 282 -3.92 22.51 -4.24
N ILE A 283 -3.51 21.82 -3.18
CA ILE A 283 -3.43 22.42 -1.85
C ILE A 283 -2.07 23.13 -1.76
N GLU A 284 -2.07 24.46 -1.87
CA GLU A 284 -0.83 25.26 -1.93
C GLU A 284 0.10 25.00 -0.73
N GLU A 285 -0.43 24.94 0.48
CA GLU A 285 0.33 24.72 1.70
C GLU A 285 1.01 23.34 1.75
N VAL A 286 0.29 22.28 1.34
CA VAL A 286 0.85 20.93 1.20
C VAL A 286 1.92 20.90 0.11
N SER A 287 1.74 21.70 -0.95
CA SER A 287 2.70 21.79 -2.06
C SER A 287 4.04 22.43 -1.64
N GLN A 288 4.10 23.11 -0.48
CA GLN A 288 5.36 23.63 0.08
C GLN A 288 6.28 22.55 0.66
N GLY A 289 5.82 21.31 0.84
CA GLY A 289 6.64 20.20 1.34
C GLY A 289 7.62 19.71 0.27
N LYS A 290 8.91 19.57 0.61
CA LYS A 290 9.97 19.19 -0.34
C LYS A 290 10.05 17.69 -0.60
N SER A 291 9.57 16.88 0.35
CA SER A 291 9.56 15.41 0.27
C SER A 291 8.16 14.87 0.55
N LEU A 292 7.89 13.62 0.16
CA LEU A 292 6.61 12.96 0.48
C LEU A 292 6.34 12.94 2.00
N LYS A 293 7.40 12.70 2.78
CA LYS A 293 7.36 12.72 4.25
C LYS A 293 6.95 14.09 4.77
N GLU A 294 7.59 15.17 4.30
CA GLU A 294 7.28 16.54 4.71
C GLU A 294 5.85 16.91 4.33
N LYS A 295 5.42 16.59 3.11
CA LYS A 295 4.03 16.80 2.66
C LYS A 295 3.02 16.07 3.56
N SER A 296 3.33 14.85 3.97
CA SER A 296 2.47 14.07 4.86
C SER A 296 2.37 14.69 6.26
N CYS A 297 3.47 15.20 6.80
CA CYS A 297 3.49 15.91 8.08
C CYS A 297 2.72 17.23 8.00
N ILE A 298 2.95 18.04 6.96
CA ILE A 298 2.24 19.31 6.73
C ILE A 298 0.73 19.08 6.62
N ARG A 299 0.30 18.09 5.84
CA ARG A 299 -1.13 17.73 5.72
C ARG A 299 -1.73 17.38 7.08
N LEU A 300 -0.96 16.68 7.93
CA LEU A 300 -1.42 16.31 9.26
C LEU A 300 -1.51 17.51 10.19
N ALA A 301 -0.53 18.41 10.15
CA ALA A 301 -0.53 19.66 10.92
C ALA A 301 -1.71 20.55 10.53
N ILE A 302 -2.00 20.73 9.23
CA ILE A 302 -3.17 21.49 8.74
C ILE A 302 -4.47 20.86 9.24
N LYS A 303 -4.60 19.52 9.18
CA LYS A 303 -5.79 18.81 9.64
C LYS A 303 -6.12 19.07 11.11
N TYR A 304 -5.12 19.29 11.94
CA TYR A 304 -5.27 19.56 13.38
C TYR A 304 -4.99 21.02 13.74
N ASP A 305 -5.22 21.94 12.79
CA ASP A 305 -5.23 23.39 13.01
C ASP A 305 -3.95 23.93 13.67
N THR A 306 -2.80 23.45 13.18
CA THR A 306 -1.49 23.83 13.71
C THR A 306 -0.84 24.95 12.89
N ASP A 307 -0.23 25.95 13.55
CA ASP A 307 0.53 27.02 12.88
C ASP A 307 1.83 26.48 12.26
N LEU A 308 1.82 26.28 10.94
CA LEU A 308 2.97 25.77 10.19
C LEU A 308 4.21 26.68 10.26
N MET A 309 4.05 28.00 10.39
CA MET A 309 5.18 28.93 10.47
C MET A 309 5.91 28.77 11.79
N GLU A 310 5.16 28.65 12.89
CA GLU A 310 5.71 28.29 14.19
C GLU A 310 6.44 26.93 14.13
N LYS A 311 5.82 25.91 13.53
CA LYS A 311 6.45 24.58 13.44
C LYS A 311 7.71 24.55 12.59
N ARG A 312 7.75 25.30 11.49
CA ARG A 312 8.98 25.47 10.70
C ARG A 312 10.07 26.16 11.52
N HIS A 313 9.74 27.07 12.43
CA HIS A 313 10.71 27.70 13.33
C HIS A 313 11.26 26.69 14.35
N VAL A 314 10.39 25.93 15.03
CA VAL A 314 10.78 24.86 15.96
C VAL A 314 11.67 23.83 15.27
N MET A 315 11.29 23.40 14.06
CA MET A 315 12.10 22.49 13.23
C MET A 315 13.52 23.04 13.00
N LYS A 316 13.67 24.33 12.66
CA LYS A 316 14.99 24.94 12.45
C LYS A 316 15.84 24.92 13.72
N ILE A 317 15.26 25.25 14.87
CA ILE A 317 15.97 25.22 16.16
C ILE A 317 16.38 23.78 16.50
N ALA A 318 15.47 22.81 16.36
CA ALA A 318 15.75 21.41 16.63
C ALA A 318 16.91 20.87 15.77
N LEU A 319 16.93 21.23 14.47
CA LEU A 319 18.02 20.86 13.56
C LEU A 319 19.34 21.56 13.92
N GLN A 320 19.30 22.83 14.33
CA GLN A 320 20.51 23.54 14.79
C GLN A 320 21.12 22.88 16.02
N LEU A 321 20.29 22.51 17.00
CA LEU A 321 20.72 21.79 18.19
C LEU A 321 21.29 20.42 17.83
N PHE A 322 20.62 19.66 16.96
CA PHE A 322 21.12 18.38 16.46
C PHE A 322 22.49 18.53 15.79
N ASP A 323 22.66 19.52 14.91
CA ASP A 323 23.93 19.70 14.19
C ASP A 323 25.08 20.10 15.13
N GLN A 324 24.81 20.96 16.13
CA GLN A 324 25.82 21.38 17.12
C GLN A 324 26.23 20.26 18.08
N LEU A 325 25.30 19.35 18.38
CA LEU A 325 25.50 18.25 19.33
C LEU A 325 25.93 16.94 18.64
N LYS A 326 26.24 16.99 17.34
CA LYS A 326 26.65 15.83 16.53
C LYS A 326 27.80 15.03 17.13
N HIS A 327 28.73 15.71 17.80
CA HIS A 327 29.87 15.09 18.48
C HIS A 327 29.48 14.25 19.71
N LEU A 328 28.29 14.47 20.27
CA LEU A 328 27.79 13.71 21.41
C LEU A 328 26.97 12.50 20.96
N HIS A 329 26.02 12.70 20.03
CA HIS A 329 25.08 11.64 19.64
C HIS A 329 25.55 10.78 18.48
N GLU A 330 26.53 11.22 17.69
CA GLU A 330 27.08 10.48 16.54
C GLU A 330 26.03 10.01 15.52
N ALA A 331 24.87 10.68 15.52
CA ALA A 331 23.74 10.37 14.65
C ALA A 331 23.96 10.98 13.26
N ASP A 332 23.35 10.37 12.26
CA ASP A 332 23.57 10.72 10.86
C ASP A 332 22.35 11.44 10.26
N ASP A 333 22.39 11.67 8.95
CA ASP A 333 21.36 12.41 8.23
C ASP A 333 19.98 11.74 8.31
N TYR A 334 19.94 10.42 8.59
CA TYR A 334 18.69 9.70 8.78
C TYR A 334 17.96 10.15 10.05
N GLU A 335 18.62 10.19 11.21
CA GLU A 335 18.00 10.70 12.43
C GLU A 335 17.68 12.19 12.32
N ARG A 336 18.54 12.96 11.64
CA ARG A 336 18.31 14.38 11.35
C ARG A 336 17.01 14.60 10.57
N ASP A 337 16.77 13.79 9.54
CA ASP A 337 15.53 13.79 8.75
C ASP A 337 14.31 13.44 9.60
N LEU A 338 14.42 12.46 10.51
CA LEU A 338 13.31 12.11 11.40
C LEU A 338 12.95 13.22 12.39
N ILE A 339 13.94 13.96 12.92
CA ILE A 339 13.71 15.12 13.80
C ILE A 339 12.98 16.22 13.06
N SER A 340 13.40 16.53 11.83
CA SER A 340 12.77 17.62 11.09
C SER A 340 11.27 17.39 10.89
N HIS A 341 10.89 16.14 10.60
CA HIS A 341 9.50 15.76 10.42
C HIS A 341 8.73 15.69 11.73
N ALA A 342 9.31 15.15 12.81
CA ALA A 342 8.67 15.12 14.13
C ALA A 342 8.36 16.53 14.64
N ALA A 343 9.26 17.48 14.43
CA ALA A 343 9.09 18.88 14.83
C ALA A 343 7.91 19.58 14.14
N LEU A 344 7.42 19.06 13.01
CA LEU A 344 6.24 19.60 12.32
C LEU A 344 4.91 19.18 12.96
N ILE A 345 4.91 18.09 13.74
CA ILE A 345 3.67 17.42 14.20
C ILE A 345 3.71 17.00 15.67
N TYR A 346 4.72 17.44 16.44
CA TYR A 346 4.94 16.96 17.81
C TYR A 346 3.81 17.30 18.79
N ASP A 347 3.01 18.33 18.48
CA ASP A 347 1.99 18.87 19.36
C ASP A 347 0.58 18.91 18.76
N ILE A 348 0.34 18.17 17.66
CA ILE A 348 -1.01 18.06 17.07
C ILE A 348 -2.06 17.53 18.07
N GLY A 349 -1.61 16.89 19.15
CA GLY A 349 -2.46 16.45 20.25
C GLY A 349 -3.08 17.59 21.08
N LEU A 350 -2.57 18.82 20.95
CA LEU A 350 -3.20 20.01 21.54
C LEU A 350 -4.62 20.24 21.01
N PHE A 351 -4.90 19.79 19.78
CA PHE A 351 -6.25 19.77 19.22
C PHE A 351 -7.23 18.93 20.05
N VAL A 352 -6.74 17.90 20.76
CA VAL A 352 -7.55 17.05 21.64
C VAL A 352 -7.62 17.64 23.04
N ALA A 353 -6.47 17.88 23.65
CA ALA A 353 -6.37 18.46 24.99
C ALA A 353 -4.96 19.01 25.27
N PHE A 354 -4.89 20.04 26.10
CA PHE A 354 -3.63 20.58 26.60
C PHE A 354 -2.90 19.61 27.54
N GLN A 355 -3.65 18.96 28.44
CA GLN A 355 -3.09 17.97 29.35
C GLN A 355 -2.68 16.72 28.58
N ASP A 356 -1.47 16.20 28.85
CA ASP A 356 -0.96 14.99 28.20
C ASP A 356 -0.95 15.06 26.65
N TYR A 357 -0.86 16.26 26.05
CA TYR A 357 -0.91 16.46 24.61
C TYR A 357 0.10 15.60 23.83
N HIS A 358 1.25 15.26 24.41
CA HIS A 358 2.25 14.37 23.82
C HIS A 358 1.69 12.94 23.62
N LYS A 359 0.84 12.44 24.53
CA LYS A 359 0.15 11.14 24.37
C LYS A 359 -0.92 11.21 23.28
N HIS A 360 -1.63 12.32 23.19
CA HIS A 360 -2.61 12.56 22.12
C HIS A 360 -1.92 12.67 20.77
N SER A 361 -0.82 13.43 20.67
CA SER A 361 0.00 13.56 19.46
C SER A 361 0.49 12.19 18.99
N ARG A 362 1.05 11.40 19.91
CA ARG A 362 1.45 10.01 19.65
C ARG A 362 0.31 9.17 19.09
N TYR A 363 -0.86 9.23 19.72
CA TYR A 363 -2.03 8.49 19.25
C TYR A 363 -2.46 8.94 17.85
N LEU A 364 -2.53 10.24 17.59
CA LEU A 364 -2.92 10.79 16.29
C LEU A 364 -1.90 10.39 15.22
N ILE A 365 -0.60 10.57 15.46
CA ILE A 365 0.48 10.21 14.53
C ILE A 365 0.38 8.71 14.15
N LYS A 366 0.29 7.83 15.15
CA LYS A 366 0.24 6.39 14.94
C LYS A 366 -0.95 5.98 14.06
N ASN A 367 -2.09 6.63 14.23
CA ASN A 367 -3.33 6.29 13.52
C ASN A 367 -3.57 7.12 12.24
N SER A 368 -2.63 7.98 11.84
CA SER A 368 -2.82 8.90 10.70
C SER A 368 -2.22 8.43 9.38
N GLN A 369 -1.62 7.22 9.34
CA GLN A 369 -1.10 6.60 8.11
C GLN A 369 -0.17 7.53 7.30
N LEU A 370 0.88 8.04 7.95
CA LEU A 370 1.80 8.99 7.33
C LEU A 370 2.47 8.42 6.08
N ARG A 371 2.26 9.08 4.94
CA ARG A 371 2.81 8.66 3.65
C ARG A 371 4.32 8.90 3.60
N GLY A 372 5.05 7.97 2.96
CA GLY A 372 6.50 8.03 2.87
C GLY A 372 7.27 7.58 4.13
N PHE A 373 6.58 7.23 5.22
CA PHE A 373 7.19 6.66 6.42
C PHE A 373 6.97 5.15 6.50
N THR A 374 7.96 4.45 7.03
CA THR A 374 7.85 3.06 7.49
C THR A 374 7.27 3.00 8.90
N ASN A 375 6.73 1.84 9.31
CA ASN A 375 6.26 1.69 10.69
C ASN A 375 7.38 1.82 11.72
N ASP A 376 8.60 1.36 11.39
CA ASP A 376 9.77 1.51 12.25
C ASP A 376 10.13 3.00 12.46
N GLU A 377 9.98 3.85 11.44
CA GLU A 377 10.20 5.31 11.55
C GLU A 377 9.11 5.97 12.40
N VAL A 378 7.84 5.61 12.22
CA VAL A 378 6.75 6.12 13.08
C VAL A 378 6.92 5.63 14.53
N PHE A 379 7.34 4.38 14.71
CA PHE A 379 7.68 3.81 16.02
C PHE A 379 8.93 4.47 16.63
N TYR A 380 9.86 4.97 15.83
CA TYR A 380 11.00 5.70 16.36
C TYR A 380 10.54 6.95 17.15
N TRP A 381 9.56 7.69 16.64
CA TRP A 381 8.96 8.83 17.34
C TRP A 381 8.17 8.45 18.60
N ASP A 382 7.56 7.26 18.62
CA ASP A 382 6.89 6.67 19.78
C ASP A 382 7.80 6.66 21.02
N THR A 383 9.09 6.35 20.81
CA THR A 383 10.08 6.30 21.89
C THR A 383 10.54 7.68 22.37
N TRP A 384 10.45 8.71 21.53
CA TRP A 384 10.84 10.10 21.87
C TRP A 384 9.76 10.87 22.61
N GLN A 385 8.49 10.71 22.23
CA GLN A 385 7.37 11.39 22.89
C GLN A 385 7.00 10.74 24.24
N GLY A 386 7.43 9.49 24.48
CA GLY A 386 7.31 8.84 25.78
C GLY A 386 8.27 9.38 26.86
N THR A 387 9.30 10.13 26.47
CA THR A 387 10.34 10.66 27.37
C THR A 387 10.18 12.14 27.70
N THR A 388 9.20 12.85 27.13
CA THR A 388 8.94 14.28 27.41
C THR A 388 8.22 14.53 28.76
N GLY A 389 8.47 13.68 29.77
CA GLY A 389 7.88 13.78 31.11
C GLY A 389 8.76 13.16 32.20
N LYS A 390 8.83 13.84 33.36
CA LYS A 390 9.73 13.72 34.54
C LYS A 390 10.08 12.33 35.15
N LYS A 391 9.86 11.17 34.50
CA LYS A 391 10.10 9.83 35.10
C LYS A 391 10.72 8.78 34.15
N ALA A 392 11.70 9.15 33.32
CA ALA A 392 12.26 8.24 32.32
C ALA A 392 13.44 7.35 32.80
N LEU A 393 14.15 7.69 33.89
CA LEU A 393 15.44 7.05 34.23
C LEU A 393 15.38 5.60 34.76
N GLY A 394 14.20 5.05 35.08
CA GLY A 394 14.10 3.77 35.81
C GLY A 394 13.66 2.54 35.02
N LYS A 395 12.95 2.69 33.89
CA LYS A 395 12.23 1.55 33.24
C LYS A 395 12.90 1.02 31.96
N ALA A 396 13.81 1.75 31.34
CA ALA A 396 14.44 1.34 30.08
C ALA A 396 15.32 0.07 30.21
N LYS A 397 15.81 -0.27 31.42
CA LYS A 397 16.66 -1.45 31.66
C LYS A 397 15.96 -2.80 31.57
N LYS A 398 14.61 -2.90 31.64
CA LYS A 398 13.92 -4.21 31.76
C LYS A 398 13.45 -4.84 30.45
N ASN A 399 13.40 -4.10 29.34
CA ASN A 399 12.91 -4.62 28.05
C ASN A 399 14.01 -4.88 27.01
N THR A 400 15.27 -5.00 27.42
CA THR A 400 16.41 -5.17 26.49
C THR A 400 16.66 -6.62 26.06
N GLY A 401 15.58 -7.37 25.76
CA GLY A 401 15.67 -8.73 25.25
C GLY A 401 16.13 -8.77 23.78
N ASN A 402 17.38 -9.16 23.57
CA ASN A 402 17.95 -9.70 22.33
C ASN A 402 17.78 -8.85 21.03
N TRP A 403 18.51 -7.73 20.95
CA TRP A 403 18.52 -6.86 19.77
C TRP A 403 19.68 -7.19 18.81
N ARG A 404 19.37 -7.67 17.59
CA ARG A 404 20.36 -8.01 16.54
C ARG A 404 20.73 -6.84 15.60
N ASN A 405 20.30 -5.60 15.85
CA ASN A 405 20.54 -4.46 14.94
C ASN A 405 21.47 -3.41 15.59
N PRO A 406 22.67 -3.13 15.02
CA PRO A 406 23.60 -2.11 15.50
C PRO A 406 22.98 -0.72 15.66
N ARG A 407 21.94 -0.38 14.87
CA ARG A 407 21.25 0.91 14.91
C ARG A 407 20.41 1.12 16.17
N ARG A 408 20.00 0.05 16.87
CA ARG A 408 19.27 0.15 18.15
C ARG A 408 20.19 0.29 19.37
N LYS A 409 21.51 0.24 19.23
CA LYS A 409 22.45 0.64 20.29
C LYS A 409 22.57 2.17 20.44
N ARG A 410 22.41 2.93 19.34
CA ARG A 410 22.39 4.41 19.37
C ARG A 410 21.15 4.99 20.09
N LEU A 411 20.12 4.16 20.30
CA LEU A 411 18.91 4.51 21.05
C LEU A 411 19.17 4.79 22.54
N SER A 412 20.19 4.18 23.17
CA SER A 412 20.48 4.44 24.59
C SER A 412 21.00 5.85 24.81
N PHE A 413 21.75 6.40 23.85
CA PHE A 413 22.30 7.74 23.92
C PHE A 413 21.20 8.82 23.92
N TRP A 414 20.20 8.71 23.04
CA TRP A 414 19.09 9.66 22.98
C TRP A 414 18.15 9.58 24.18
N GLN A 415 18.00 8.39 24.79
CA GLN A 415 17.27 8.22 26.06
C GLN A 415 17.98 8.89 27.25
N GLU A 416 19.32 8.94 27.24
CA GLU A 416 20.11 9.64 28.25
C GLU A 416 20.19 11.16 28.00
N PHE A 417 20.29 11.57 26.73
CA PHE A 417 20.47 12.98 26.37
C PHE A 417 19.20 13.83 26.54
N LEU A 418 18.03 13.31 26.17
CA LEU A 418 16.74 14.00 26.35
C LEU A 418 16.20 13.93 27.80
N GLY A 419 16.86 13.17 28.67
CA GLY A 419 16.56 13.11 30.11
C GLY A 419 17.41 14.03 30.99
N LEU A 420 18.27 14.86 30.40
CA LEU A 420 19.20 15.77 31.10
C LEU A 420 18.85 17.27 30.98
N GLN A 421 17.64 17.61 30.51
CA GLN A 421 17.01 18.92 30.72
C GLN A 421 15.63 18.73 31.37
#